data_AF-A0A8H5B3S5-F1
#
_entry.id   AF-A0A8H5B3S5-F1
#
_cell.length_a   1.000
_cell.length_b   1.000
_cell.length_c   1.000
_cell.angle_alpha   90.00
_cell.angle_beta   90.00
_cell.angle_gamma   90.00
#
_symmetry.space_group_name_H-M   'P 1'
#
loop_
_entity.id
_entity.type
_entity.pdbx_description
1 polymer ?
#
loop_
_entity_poly.entity_id
_entity_poly.type
_entity_poly.pdbx_seq_one_letter_code
_entity_poly.pdbx_strand_id
1 'polypeptide(L)'
;MLLGVVIDLLPFLNFLRPLRRYLFVTAMPLAVVITSIYWTLLLLFPHLIVAQDFGTPGEGSSSSEAPAPFYLPLSIDLALHACPAISLVIDFFIFERKYTKTEVNVAVPAIVVAYAVFYGSWVEFCSSKNNGVFPYPFLTQSLSLEGF
;
A
#
# COMPACT_ATOMS: atom_id res chain seq x y z
N MET A 1 1.79 -4.39 13.48
CA MET A 1 0.83 -5.41 13.93
C MET A 1 1.30 -6.05 15.23
N LEU A 2 2.20 -7.05 15.19
CA LEU A 2 2.68 -7.74 16.40
C LEU A 2 3.37 -6.82 17.41
N LEU A 3 4.15 -5.84 16.93
CA LEU A 3 4.82 -4.86 17.79
C LEU A 3 3.83 -4.06 18.66
N GLY A 4 2.65 -3.73 18.15
CA GLY A 4 1.65 -2.95 18.88
C GLY A 4 1.06 -3.72 20.05
N VAL A 5 0.66 -4.96 19.80
CA VAL A 5 0.15 -5.90 20.81
C VAL A 5 1.19 -6.15 21.91
N VAL A 6 2.46 -6.36 21.53
CA VAL A 6 3.55 -6.57 22.50
C VAL A 6 3.75 -5.33 23.41
N ILE A 7 3.71 -4.13 22.84
CA ILE A 7 3.83 -2.87 23.62
C ILE A 7 2.63 -2.68 24.56
N ASP A 8 1.44 -3.15 24.18
CA ASP A 8 0.24 -3.02 25.01
C ASP A 8 0.20 -4.01 26.17
N LEU A 9 0.71 -5.22 25.95
CA LEU A 9 0.77 -6.27 26.98
C LEU A 9 1.93 -6.07 27.98
N LEU A 10 3.02 -5.42 27.57
CA LEU A 10 4.23 -5.28 28.38
C LEU A 10 4.39 -3.85 28.92
N PRO A 11 4.08 -3.59 30.21
CA PRO A 11 4.06 -2.24 30.76
C PRO A 11 5.45 -1.57 30.82
N PHE A 12 6.55 -2.33 30.74
CA PHE A 12 7.90 -1.76 30.69
C PHE A 12 8.23 -1.10 29.33
N LEU A 13 7.44 -1.37 28.28
CA LEU A 13 7.62 -0.79 26.94
C LEU A 13 6.81 0.50 26.71
N ASN A 14 6.23 1.09 27.77
CA ASN A 14 5.36 2.26 27.67
C ASN A 14 5.99 3.45 26.93
N PHE A 15 7.32 3.58 26.96
CA PHE A 15 8.04 4.64 26.26
C PHE A 15 7.98 4.53 24.73
N LEU A 16 7.68 3.33 24.18
CA LEU A 16 7.52 3.10 22.74
C LEU A 16 6.10 3.41 22.22
N ARG A 17 5.15 3.69 23.11
CA ARG A 17 3.75 3.97 22.73
C ARG A 17 3.58 5.15 21.75
N PRO A 18 4.29 6.28 21.90
CA PRO A 18 4.19 7.37 20.93
C PRO A 18 4.65 6.95 19.52
N LEU A 19 5.77 6.22 19.44
CA LEU A 19 6.29 5.71 18.18
C LEU A 19 5.31 4.73 17.52
N ARG A 20 4.77 3.78 18.30
CA ARG A 20 3.71 2.87 17.84
C ARG A 20 2.55 3.67 17.24
N ARG A 21 2.06 4.70 17.95
CA ARG A 21 0.92 5.50 17.53
C ARG A 21 1.18 6.25 16.23
N TYR A 22 2.37 6.83 16.05
CA TYR A 22 2.74 7.48 14.78
C TYR A 22 2.81 6.50 13.62
N LEU A 23 3.37 5.31 13.82
CA LEU A 23 3.38 4.25 12.81
C LEU A 23 1.97 3.75 12.52
N PHE A 24 1.11 3.69 13.53
CA PHE A 24 -0.27 3.25 13.38
C PHE A 24 -1.09 4.21 12.54
N VAL A 25 -0.95 5.52 12.79
CA VAL A 25 -1.63 6.61 12.06
C VAL A 25 -1.35 6.57 10.56
N THR A 26 -0.18 6.10 10.12
CA THR A 26 0.13 5.95 8.70
C THR A 26 -0.21 4.57 8.16
N ALA A 27 0.15 3.51 8.89
CA ALA A 27 -0.01 2.13 8.41
C ALA A 27 -1.46 1.71 8.25
N MET A 28 -2.35 2.09 9.17
CA MET A 28 -3.75 1.65 9.14
C MET A 28 -4.52 2.21 7.94
N PRO A 29 -4.53 3.54 7.69
CA PRO A 29 -5.15 4.08 6.48
C PRO A 29 -4.53 3.52 5.19
N LEU A 30 -3.20 3.38 5.15
CA LEU A 30 -2.50 2.84 3.99
C LEU A 30 -2.96 1.40 3.69
N ALA A 31 -3.00 0.52 4.70
CA ALA A 31 -3.42 -0.87 4.50
C ALA A 31 -4.87 -0.97 4.02
N VAL A 32 -5.76 -0.13 4.56
CA VAL A 32 -7.16 -0.07 4.12
C VAL A 32 -7.26 0.38 2.66
N VAL A 33 -6.50 1.41 2.26
CA VAL A 33 -6.46 1.90 0.87
C VAL A 33 -5.89 0.85 -0.08
N ILE A 34 -4.78 0.21 0.27
CA ILE A 34 -4.20 -0.86 -0.54
C ILE A 34 -5.23 -1.98 -0.74
N THR A 35 -5.89 -2.44 0.33
CA THR A 35 -6.89 -3.52 0.25
C THR A 35 -8.08 -3.13 -0.61
N SER A 36 -8.62 -1.93 -0.43
CA SER A 36 -9.79 -1.48 -1.15
C SER A 36 -9.50 -1.28 -2.64
N ILE A 37 -8.36 -0.67 -2.98
CA ILE A 37 -7.94 -0.50 -4.38
C ILE A 37 -7.61 -1.85 -5.01
N TYR A 38 -6.81 -2.68 -4.35
CA TYR A 38 -6.32 -3.95 -4.90
C TYR A 38 -7.47 -4.87 -5.32
N TRP A 39 -8.39 -5.20 -4.41
CA TRP A 39 -9.48 -6.12 -4.74
C TRP A 39 -10.53 -5.50 -5.65
N THR A 40 -10.76 -4.18 -5.57
CA THR A 40 -11.65 -3.51 -6.54
C THR A 40 -11.09 -3.63 -7.96
N LEU A 41 -9.80 -3.35 -8.14
CA LEU A 41 -9.14 -3.49 -9.44
C LEU A 41 -9.07 -4.95 -9.89
N LEU A 42 -8.74 -5.88 -9.00
CA LEU A 42 -8.65 -7.30 -9.34
C LEU A 42 -10.01 -7.84 -9.84
N LEU A 43 -11.11 -7.45 -9.20
CA LEU A 43 -12.45 -7.94 -9.52
C LEU A 43 -13.08 -7.24 -10.74
N LEU A 44 -12.86 -5.94 -10.91
CA LEU A 44 -13.53 -5.14 -11.93
C LEU A 44 -12.65 -4.83 -13.15
N PHE A 45 -11.34 -4.66 -12.94
CA PHE A 45 -10.39 -4.20 -13.96
C PHE A 45 -9.03 -4.93 -13.86
N PRO A 46 -8.98 -6.27 -13.96
CA PRO A 46 -7.76 -7.04 -13.67
C PRO A 46 -6.57 -6.68 -14.56
N HIS A 47 -6.82 -6.20 -15.79
CA HIS A 47 -5.78 -5.73 -16.72
C HIS A 47 -5.01 -4.48 -16.24
N LEU A 48 -5.55 -3.76 -15.25
CA LEU A 48 -4.90 -2.59 -14.66
C LEU A 48 -3.88 -2.96 -13.57
N ILE A 49 -3.97 -4.17 -13.01
CA ILE A 49 -3.15 -4.60 -11.87
C ILE A 49 -2.28 -5.82 -12.17
N VAL A 50 -2.77 -6.73 -13.02
CA VAL A 50 -2.01 -7.87 -13.51
C VAL A 50 -1.25 -7.42 -14.75
N ALA A 51 0.06 -7.19 -14.59
CA ALA A 51 0.92 -6.90 -15.73
C ALA A 51 0.87 -8.10 -16.69
N GLN A 52 0.46 -7.84 -17.94
CA GLN A 52 0.43 -8.88 -18.96
C GLN A 52 1.82 -9.16 -19.55
N ASP A 53 2.79 -8.26 -19.36
CA ASP A 53 4.14 -8.41 -19.91
C ASP A 53 5.19 -7.67 -19.07
N PHE A 54 6.17 -8.40 -18.52
CA PHE A 54 7.53 -7.90 -18.32
C PHE A 54 8.49 -8.61 -19.29
N GLY A 55 7.98 -9.04 -20.44
CA GLY A 55 8.81 -9.42 -21.59
C GLY A 55 9.51 -8.16 -22.09
N THR A 56 10.83 -8.11 -21.85
CA THR A 56 11.84 -7.32 -22.55
C THR A 56 11.33 -6.41 -23.68
N PRO A 57 11.55 -5.08 -23.62
CA PRO A 57 11.35 -4.23 -24.78
C PRO A 57 12.39 -4.60 -25.84
N GLY A 58 12.02 -5.47 -26.79
CA GLY A 58 12.86 -5.82 -27.93
C GLY A 58 12.73 -7.24 -28.51
N GLU A 59 12.12 -8.20 -27.83
CA GLU A 59 12.01 -9.57 -28.38
C GLU A 59 10.57 -9.87 -28.81
N GLY A 60 10.30 -9.66 -30.10
CA GLY A 60 9.17 -10.27 -30.77
C GLY A 60 9.34 -11.79 -30.77
N SER A 61 8.90 -12.46 -29.71
CA SER A 61 8.82 -13.92 -29.70
C SER A 61 7.63 -14.35 -30.55
N SER A 62 7.92 -14.92 -31.72
CA SER A 62 6.96 -15.50 -32.67
C SER A 62 6.29 -16.79 -32.18
N SER A 63 6.03 -16.91 -30.87
CA SER A 63 5.35 -18.05 -30.26
C SER A 63 3.89 -17.68 -29.99
N SER A 64 2.93 -18.46 -30.51
CA SER A 64 1.48 -18.24 -30.36
C SER A 64 0.93 -18.48 -28.95
N GLU A 65 1.79 -18.49 -27.93
CA GLU A 65 1.41 -18.61 -26.53
C GLU A 65 1.54 -17.22 -25.90
N ALA A 66 0.40 -16.55 -25.74
CA ALA A 66 0.33 -15.32 -24.96
C ALA A 66 0.88 -15.62 -23.55
N PRO A 67 1.79 -14.80 -23.00
CA PRO A 67 2.28 -14.98 -21.64
C PRO A 67 1.12 -15.03 -20.65
N ALA A 68 1.09 -16.07 -19.83
CA ALA A 68 -0.01 -16.25 -18.89
C ALA A 68 0.03 -15.12 -17.83
N PRO A 69 -1.10 -14.47 -17.54
CA PRO A 69 -1.18 -13.49 -16.45
C PRO A 69 -0.69 -14.10 -15.14
N PHE A 70 0.28 -13.43 -14.49
CA PHE A 70 0.80 -13.86 -13.20
C PHE A 70 -0.17 -13.46 -12.08
N TYR A 71 -0.88 -14.45 -11.55
CA TYR A 71 -1.71 -14.29 -10.38
C TYR A 71 -0.95 -14.73 -9.13
N LEU A 72 -1.07 -13.94 -8.07
CA LEU A 72 -0.50 -14.30 -6.78
C LEU A 72 -1.23 -15.53 -6.20
N PRO A 73 -0.52 -16.50 -5.62
CA PRO A 73 -1.15 -17.54 -4.82
C PRO A 73 -2.04 -16.92 -3.74
N LEU A 74 -3.26 -17.43 -3.58
CA LEU A 74 -4.27 -16.84 -2.69
C LEU A 74 -3.76 -16.63 -1.25
N SER A 75 -2.93 -17.53 -0.74
CA SER A 75 -2.34 -17.39 0.59
C SER A 75 -1.43 -16.16 0.71
N ILE A 76 -0.64 -15.87 -0.32
CA ILE A 76 0.23 -14.69 -0.39
C ILE A 76 -0.63 -13.44 -0.60
N ASP A 77 -1.65 -13.52 -1.45
CA ASP A 77 -2.57 -12.42 -1.71
C ASP A 77 -3.26 -11.95 -0.42
N LEU A 78 -3.85 -12.90 0.32
CA LEU A 78 -4.48 -12.64 1.61
C LEU A 78 -3.47 -12.11 2.64
N ALA A 79 -2.24 -12.61 2.66
CA ALA A 79 -1.21 -12.16 3.59
C ALA A 79 -0.76 -10.71 3.32
N LEU A 80 -0.73 -10.28 2.05
CA LEU A 80 -0.28 -8.95 1.66
C LEU A 80 -1.39 -7.90 1.71
N HIS A 81 -2.62 -8.28 1.33
CA HIS A 81 -3.72 -7.33 1.17
C HIS A 81 -4.70 -7.41 2.34
N ALA A 82 -5.28 -8.59 2.62
CA ALA A 82 -6.33 -8.72 3.62
C ALA A 82 -5.82 -8.64 5.07
N CYS A 83 -4.78 -9.43 5.39
CA CYS A 83 -4.30 -9.63 6.75
C CYS A 83 -3.86 -8.32 7.43
N PRO A 84 -3.08 -7.42 6.78
CA PRO A 84 -2.67 -6.17 7.40
C PRO A 84 -3.84 -5.24 7.70
N ALA A 85 -4.79 -5.10 6.76
CA ALA A 85 -5.94 -4.23 6.94
C ALA A 85 -6.88 -4.75 8.04
N ILE A 86 -7.25 -6.03 8.00
CA ILE A 86 -8.12 -6.64 9.01
C ILE A 86 -7.48 -6.51 10.39
N SER A 87 -6.20 -6.86 10.50
CA SER A 87 -5.50 -6.84 11.77
C SER A 87 -5.34 -5.41 12.30
N LEU A 88 -5.07 -4.39 11.46
CA LEU A 88 -4.98 -2.98 11.87
C LEU A 88 -6.34 -2.41 12.26
N VAL A 89 -7.42 -2.81 11.58
CA VAL A 89 -8.78 -2.42 11.94
C VAL A 89 -9.16 -3.02 13.30
N ILE A 90 -8.86 -4.29 13.54
CA ILE A 90 -9.08 -4.93 14.84
C ILE A 90 -8.24 -4.23 15.93
N ASP A 91 -6.96 -3.94 15.66
CA ASP A 91 -6.07 -3.24 16.58
C ASP A 91 -6.61 -1.84 16.95
N PHE A 92 -7.15 -1.11 15.95
CA PHE A 92 -7.80 0.19 16.15
C PHE A 92 -9.00 0.10 17.08
N PHE A 93 -9.89 -0.87 16.87
CA PHE A 93 -11.13 -0.95 17.65
C PHE A 93 -10.95 -1.56 19.04
N ILE A 94 -9.98 -2.47 19.22
CA ILE A 94 -9.80 -3.22 20.47
C ILE A 94 -8.72 -2.61 21.38
N PHE A 95 -7.58 -2.19 20.83
CA PHE A 95 -6.40 -1.86 21.63
C PHE A 95 -5.99 -0.38 21.56
N GLU A 96 -6.42 0.36 20.53
CA GLU A 96 -6.02 1.76 20.36
C GLU A 96 -6.69 2.70 21.38
N ARG A 97 -5.92 3.69 21.85
CA ARG A 97 -6.42 4.70 22.79
C ARG A 97 -7.10 5.82 22.03
N LYS A 98 -8.16 6.39 22.62
CA LYS A 98 -8.86 7.54 22.05
C LYS A 98 -7.89 8.68 21.70
N TYR A 99 -8.08 9.26 20.53
CA TYR A 99 -7.34 10.43 20.10
C TYR A 99 -7.87 11.69 20.79
N THR A 100 -6.94 12.51 21.26
CA THR A 100 -7.23 13.85 21.77
C THR A 100 -7.57 14.78 20.62
N LYS A 101 -8.30 15.87 20.91
CA LYS A 101 -8.70 16.84 19.87
C LYS A 101 -7.49 17.43 19.13
N THR A 102 -6.40 17.71 19.84
CA THR A 102 -5.16 18.25 19.25
C THR A 102 -4.51 17.25 18.31
N GLU A 103 -4.49 15.96 18.67
CA GLU A 103 -3.95 14.93 17.80
C GLU A 103 -4.74 14.81 16.51
N VAL A 104 -6.07 14.73 16.59
CA VAL A 104 -6.94 14.58 15.41
C VAL A 104 -6.87 15.81 14.50
N ASN A 105 -6.83 17.01 15.08
CA ASN A 105 -6.93 18.24 14.29
C ASN A 105 -5.57 18.74 13.74
N VAL A 106 -4.46 18.34 14.35
CA VAL A 106 -3.13 18.89 14.02
C VAL A 106 -2.13 17.80 13.70
N ALA A 107 -1.84 16.92 14.67
CA ALA A 107 -0.74 15.98 14.55
C ALA A 107 -1.00 14.91 13.47
N VAL A 108 -2.17 14.29 13.47
CA VAL A 108 -2.55 13.24 12.53
C VAL A 108 -2.55 13.77 11.08
N PRO A 109 -3.25 14.88 10.75
CA PRO A 109 -3.20 15.44 9.40
C PRO A 109 -1.78 15.79 8.94
N ALA A 110 -0.96 16.40 9.81
CA ALA A 110 0.40 16.76 9.47
C ALA A 110 1.27 15.52 9.15
N ILE A 111 1.15 14.45 9.94
CA ILE A 111 1.87 13.20 9.71
C ILE A 111 1.41 12.54 8.41
N VAL A 112 0.10 12.47 8.16
CA VAL A 112 -0.45 11.85 6.95
C VAL A 112 -0.04 12.61 5.70
N VAL A 113 -0.09 13.96 5.72
CA VAL A 113 0.37 14.79 4.59
C VAL A 113 1.87 14.60 4.35
N ALA A 114 2.68 14.64 5.40
CA ALA A 114 4.13 14.43 5.28
C ALA A 114 4.44 13.03 4.69
N TYR A 115 3.73 12.01 5.15
CA TYR A 115 3.86 10.64 4.64
C TYR A 115 3.44 10.53 3.17
N ALA A 116 2.31 11.14 2.80
CA ALA A 116 1.81 11.11 1.42
C ALA A 116 2.78 11.81 0.46
N VAL A 117 3.30 12.98 0.83
CA VAL A 117 4.30 13.71 0.04
C VAL A 117 5.58 12.89 -0.09
N PHE A 118 6.08 12.33 1.02
CA PHE A 118 7.26 11.48 1.01
C PHE A 118 7.10 10.25 0.12
N TYR A 119 6.03 9.48 0.33
CA TYR A 119 5.79 8.24 -0.41
C TYR A 119 5.52 8.53 -1.89
N GLY A 120 4.70 9.54 -2.20
CA GLY A 120 4.45 9.96 -3.57
C GLY A 120 5.73 10.37 -4.29
N SER A 121 6.54 11.24 -3.67
CA SER A 121 7.83 11.68 -4.25
C SER A 121 8.79 10.51 -4.45
N TRP A 122 8.77 9.53 -3.56
CA TRP A 122 9.58 8.31 -3.69
C TRP A 122 9.14 7.45 -4.86
N VAL A 123 7.82 7.26 -5.05
CA VAL A 123 7.28 6.51 -6.18
C VAL A 123 7.63 7.19 -7.51
N GLU A 124 7.52 8.52 -7.60
CA GLU A 124 7.96 9.30 -8.77
C GLU A 124 9.47 9.12 -9.03
N PHE A 125 10.27 9.19 -7.97
CA PHE A 125 11.70 8.94 -8.08
C PHE A 125 12.00 7.53 -8.61
N CYS A 126 11.34 6.50 -8.09
CA CYS A 126 11.48 5.12 -8.60
C CYS A 126 11.08 5.02 -10.08
N SER A 127 9.99 5.66 -10.48
CA SER A 127 9.56 5.72 -11.88
C SER A 127 10.62 6.38 -12.78
N SER A 128 11.23 7.48 -12.32
CA SER A 128 12.33 8.15 -13.04
C SER A 128 13.56 7.26 -13.26
N LYS A 129 13.77 6.25 -12.39
CA LYS A 129 14.84 5.25 -12.51
C LYS A 129 14.44 4.02 -13.34
N ASN A 130 13.15 3.88 -13.65
CA ASN A 130 12.58 2.78 -14.38
C ASN A 130 11.91 3.25 -15.70
N ASN A 131 12.51 4.23 -16.38
CA ASN A 131 12.04 4.77 -17.67
C ASN A 131 10.56 5.25 -17.66
N GLY A 132 10.08 5.80 -16.54
CA GLY A 132 8.71 6.27 -16.40
C GLY A 132 7.69 5.16 -16.15
N VAL A 133 8.15 3.91 -15.95
CA VAL A 133 7.27 2.76 -15.70
C VAL A 133 7.06 2.59 -14.20
N PHE A 134 5.80 2.74 -13.78
CA PHE A 134 5.37 2.43 -12.43
C PHE A 134 5.14 0.93 -12.24
N PRO A 135 5.21 0.42 -10.99
CA PRO A 135 4.99 -1.01 -10.71
C PRO A 135 3.62 -1.53 -11.13
N TYR A 136 2.61 -0.64 -11.17
CA TYR A 136 1.26 -0.99 -11.58
C TYR A 136 0.89 -0.30 -12.90
N PRO A 137 0.36 -1.04 -13.89
CA PRO A 137 -0.03 -0.49 -15.20
C PRO A 137 -0.95 0.73 -15.10
N PHE A 138 -1.89 0.76 -14.15
CA PHE A 138 -2.80 1.89 -13.99
C PHE A 138 -2.12 3.22 -13.68
N LEU A 139 -0.94 3.23 -13.05
CA LEU A 139 -0.17 4.44 -12.76
C LEU A 139 0.62 4.93 -13.98
N THR A 140 1.03 4.02 -14.85
CA THR A 140 1.75 4.34 -16.09
C THR A 140 0.78 4.82 -17.17
N GLN A 141 -0.37 4.14 -17.32
CA GLN A 141 -1.35 4.45 -18.36
C GLN A 141 -2.08 5.78 -18.08
N SER A 142 -2.32 6.14 -16.82
CA SER A 142 -2.94 7.43 -16.48
C SER A 142 -2.08 8.63 -16.92
N LEU A 143 -0.75 8.50 -16.91
CA LEU A 143 0.17 9.58 -17.30
C LEU A 143 0.24 9.79 -18.82
N SER A 144 -0.06 8.75 -19.61
CA SER A 144 -0.02 8.82 -21.08
C SER A 144 -1.15 9.66 -21.70
N LEU A 145 -2.20 9.97 -20.93
CA LEU A 145 -3.33 10.79 -21.37
C LEU A 145 -3.13 12.30 -21.13
N GLU A 146 -2.06 12.71 -20.44
CA GLU A 146 -1.70 14.14 -20.29
C GLU A 146 -0.77 14.65 -21.40
N GLY A 147 -0.57 13.86 -22.46
CA GLY A 147 0.13 14.28 -23.68
C GLY A 147 -0.75 15.13 -24.62
N PHE A 148 -1.15 16.32 -24.16
CA PHE A 148 -1.46 17.49 -25.00
C PHE A 148 -0.43 18.58 -24.74
#